data_AF-A0A838N4D9-F1
#
_entry.id   AF-A0A838N4D9-F1
#
_cell.length_a   1.000
_cell.length_b   1.000
_cell.length_c   1.000
_cell.angle_alpha   90.00
_cell.angle_beta   90.00
_cell.angle_gamma   90.00
#
_symmetry.space_group_name_H-M   'P 1'
#
loop_
_entity.id
_entity.type
_entity.pdbx_description
1 polymer ?
#
loop_
_entity_poly.entity_id
_entity_poly.type
_entity_poly.pdbx_seq_one_letter_code
_entity_poly.pdbx_strand_id
1 'polypeptide(L)'
;MAYLELFERVADQVRRQGVKVTFKRGKPLTVSAIERARAKALIPIPTSMAEFYSEIGDGIVFAWTVKGDRTPFANHEFPKLAERTLESFDKLSWMIEWKDDYDFRGTKDPTLAKQTALKMRKWMPFHDEGNGDGFCLDTAIDSAPVVFDQHDWFDGGTGENGHLLGRSLLEFYTNWSRVCFQFPQSLWWPSVLRKSGPGVDWNSTEFREPFRLPEGDS
;
A
#
# COMPACT_ATOMS: atom_id res chain seq x y z
N MET A 1 -19.02 3.47 0.13
CA MET A 1 -18.81 4.80 0.75
C MET A 1 -17.90 4.71 1.97
N ALA A 2 -17.11 3.64 2.10
CA ALA A 2 -16.27 3.43 3.27
C ALA A 2 -14.93 4.16 3.16
N TYR A 3 -14.30 4.18 1.98
CA TYR A 3 -12.99 4.81 1.78
C TYR A 3 -13.04 6.33 1.91
N LEU A 4 -14.00 6.99 1.24
CA LEU A 4 -14.11 8.44 1.24
C LEU A 4 -14.31 8.97 2.66
N GLU A 5 -15.19 8.32 3.42
CA GLU A 5 -15.44 8.65 4.82
C GLU A 5 -14.16 8.53 5.67
N LEU A 6 -13.37 7.45 5.49
CA LEU A 6 -12.10 7.28 6.21
C LEU A 6 -11.13 8.45 5.93
N PHE A 7 -10.96 8.83 4.65
CA PHE A 7 -10.07 9.95 4.30
C PHE A 7 -10.58 11.30 4.82
N GLU A 8 -11.90 11.54 4.77
CA GLU A 8 -12.51 12.76 5.30
C GLU A 8 -12.34 12.85 6.83
N ARG A 9 -12.61 11.76 7.55
CA ARG A 9 -12.43 11.68 9.01
C ARG A 9 -10.98 11.93 9.42
N VAL A 10 -10.02 11.31 8.73
CA VAL A 10 -8.59 11.54 9.00
C VAL A 10 -8.22 12.99 8.71
N ALA A 11 -8.64 13.55 7.57
CA ALA A 11 -8.35 14.93 7.22
C ALA A 11 -8.86 15.91 8.29
N ASP A 12 -10.09 15.69 8.77
CA ASP A 12 -10.69 16.54 9.79
C ASP A 12 -10.02 16.40 11.15
N GLN A 13 -9.65 15.18 11.55
CA GLN A 13 -8.89 14.96 12.78
C GLN A 13 -7.54 15.67 12.75
N VAL A 14 -6.79 15.56 11.65
CA VAL A 14 -5.49 16.23 11.51
C VAL A 14 -5.65 17.75 11.48
N ARG A 15 -6.69 18.28 10.81
CA ARG A 15 -6.99 19.73 10.81
C ARG A 15 -7.32 20.28 12.19
N ARG A 16 -8.02 19.51 13.05
CA ARG A 16 -8.30 19.90 14.45
C ARG A 16 -7.03 20.10 15.27
N GLN A 17 -5.93 19.44 14.91
CA GLN A 17 -4.61 19.63 15.52
C GLN A 17 -3.85 20.85 14.95
N GLY A 18 -4.50 21.69 14.12
CA GLY A 18 -3.87 22.85 13.50
C GLY A 18 -2.93 22.51 12.34
N VAL A 19 -2.99 21.28 11.81
CA VAL A 19 -2.14 20.82 10.71
C VAL A 19 -2.86 20.95 9.36
N LYS A 20 -2.13 21.42 8.35
CA LYS A 20 -2.65 21.51 6.98
C LYS A 20 -2.63 20.14 6.32
N VAL A 21 -3.77 19.75 5.74
CA VAL A 21 -3.93 18.49 4.98
C VAL A 21 -4.16 18.79 3.51
N THR A 22 -3.42 18.11 2.64
CA THR A 22 -3.74 17.98 1.22
C THR A 22 -4.58 16.73 1.04
N PHE A 23 -5.81 16.88 0.55
CA PHE A 23 -6.67 15.77 0.15
C PHE A 23 -7.31 16.13 -1.19
N LYS A 24 -6.84 15.50 -2.28
CA LYS A 24 -7.32 15.72 -3.64
C LYS A 24 -7.73 14.40 -4.25
N ARG A 25 -8.88 14.36 -4.91
CA ARG A 25 -9.39 13.19 -5.61
C ARG A 25 -9.36 13.41 -7.12
N GLY A 26 -9.20 12.32 -7.86
CA GLY A 26 -9.39 12.30 -9.30
C GLY A 26 -10.84 12.53 -9.70
N LYS A 27 -11.08 12.58 -11.01
CA LYS A 27 -12.45 12.66 -11.56
C LYS A 27 -13.20 11.35 -11.26
N PRO A 28 -14.53 11.39 -11.05
CA PRO A 28 -15.32 10.17 -10.94
C PRO A 28 -15.12 9.27 -12.16
N LEU A 29 -15.02 7.97 -11.92
CA LEU A 29 -14.92 6.95 -12.95
C LEU A 29 -16.26 6.28 -13.18
N THR A 30 -16.55 5.92 -14.43
CA THR A 30 -17.72 5.08 -14.74
C THR A 30 -17.37 3.62 -14.52
N VAL A 31 -18.36 2.80 -14.14
CA VAL A 31 -18.20 1.34 -14.04
C VAL A 31 -17.57 0.76 -15.31
N SER A 32 -18.04 1.20 -16.48
CA SER A 32 -17.48 0.74 -17.76
C SER A 32 -16.02 1.14 -17.99
N ALA A 33 -15.55 2.27 -17.45
CA ALA A 33 -14.14 2.64 -17.53
C ALA A 33 -13.27 1.72 -16.65
N ILE A 34 -13.75 1.40 -15.44
CA ILE A 34 -13.09 0.48 -14.51
C ILE A 34 -12.99 -0.91 -15.15
N GLU A 35 -14.12 -1.46 -15.63
CA GLU A 35 -14.13 -2.80 -16.24
C GLU A 35 -13.27 -2.90 -17.50
N ARG A 36 -13.19 -1.85 -18.33
CA ARG A 36 -12.26 -1.82 -19.46
C ARG A 36 -10.80 -1.85 -19.03
N ALA A 37 -10.44 -1.17 -17.95
CA ALA A 37 -9.09 -1.21 -17.41
C ALA A 37 -8.76 -2.60 -16.85
N ARG A 38 -9.69 -3.19 -16.09
CA ARG A 38 -9.56 -4.57 -15.55
C ARG A 38 -9.33 -5.60 -16.66
N ALA A 39 -10.06 -5.48 -17.77
CA ALA A 39 -9.90 -6.37 -18.92
C ALA A 39 -8.58 -6.16 -19.69
N LYS A 40 -7.94 -4.99 -19.56
CA LYS A 40 -6.68 -4.67 -20.26
C LYS A 40 -5.43 -4.99 -19.44
N ALA A 41 -5.52 -4.97 -18.11
CA ALA A 41 -4.38 -5.18 -17.23
C ALA A 41 -3.87 -6.63 -17.31
N LEU A 42 -2.53 -6.81 -17.33
CA LEU A 42 -1.92 -8.14 -17.37
C LEU A 42 -1.81 -8.77 -15.98
N ILE A 43 -1.55 -7.95 -14.96
CA ILE A 43 -1.78 -8.31 -13.56
C ILE A 43 -3.23 -7.90 -13.26
N PRO A 44 -4.10 -8.80 -12.79
CA PRO A 44 -5.50 -8.48 -12.57
C PRO A 44 -5.66 -7.29 -11.61
N ILE A 45 -6.51 -6.32 -11.99
CA ILE A 45 -6.97 -5.30 -11.04
C ILE A 45 -8.05 -5.97 -10.16
N PRO A 46 -7.79 -6.16 -8.85
CA PRO A 46 -8.69 -6.91 -7.98
C PRO A 46 -9.97 -6.12 -7.67
N THR A 47 -11.01 -6.82 -7.26
CA THR A 47 -12.32 -6.22 -6.94
C THR A 47 -12.21 -5.12 -5.89
N SER A 48 -11.40 -5.30 -4.85
CA SER A 48 -11.20 -4.29 -3.80
C SER A 48 -10.63 -2.96 -4.31
N MET A 49 -9.72 -3.01 -5.29
CA MET A 49 -9.19 -1.83 -5.96
C MET A 49 -10.22 -1.20 -6.91
N ALA A 50 -11.03 -2.01 -7.60
CA ALA A 50 -12.12 -1.50 -8.43
C ALA A 50 -13.18 -0.77 -7.59
N GLU A 51 -13.52 -1.29 -6.41
CA GLU A 51 -14.41 -0.65 -5.44
C GLU A 51 -13.82 0.68 -4.96
N PHE A 52 -12.52 0.71 -4.66
CA PHE A 52 -11.82 1.95 -4.30
C PHE A 52 -11.96 3.01 -5.40
N TYR A 53 -11.65 2.65 -6.67
CA TYR A 53 -11.80 3.57 -7.81
C TYR A 53 -13.23 4.03 -8.04
N SER A 54 -14.21 3.14 -7.84
CA SER A 54 -15.63 3.47 -7.97
C SER A 54 -16.09 4.51 -6.94
N GLU A 55 -15.44 4.55 -5.78
CA GLU A 55 -15.81 5.44 -4.69
C GLU A 55 -14.99 6.73 -4.66
N ILE A 56 -13.66 6.62 -4.75
CA ILE A 56 -12.74 7.75 -4.64
C ILE A 56 -12.63 8.53 -5.94
N GLY A 57 -12.75 7.86 -7.09
CA GLY A 57 -12.44 8.41 -8.41
C GLY A 57 -11.05 8.03 -8.90
N ASP A 58 -10.57 8.69 -9.97
CA ASP A 58 -9.33 8.37 -10.67
C ASP A 58 -8.06 8.77 -9.89
N GLY A 59 -7.76 8.03 -8.82
CA GLY A 59 -6.64 8.27 -7.93
C GLY A 59 -6.92 9.28 -6.82
N ILE A 60 -5.97 9.40 -5.89
CA ILE A 60 -6.01 10.33 -4.76
C ILE A 60 -4.60 10.79 -4.42
N VAL A 61 -4.49 12.03 -3.95
CA VAL A 61 -3.32 12.54 -3.24
C VAL A 61 -3.75 12.94 -1.83
N PHE A 62 -3.18 12.27 -0.83
CA PHE A 62 -3.39 12.54 0.58
C PHE A 62 -2.06 12.76 1.29
N ALA A 63 -1.81 13.95 1.80
CA ALA A 63 -0.54 14.26 2.45
C ALA A 63 -0.70 15.29 3.56
N TRP A 64 0.07 15.13 4.64
CA TRP A 64 0.19 16.12 5.69
C TRP A 64 1.54 16.00 6.42
N THR A 65 1.99 17.14 6.97
CA THR A 65 3.28 17.29 7.64
C THR A 65 3.10 18.15 8.89
N VAL A 66 3.86 17.87 9.95
CA VAL A 66 3.91 18.72 11.13
C VAL A 66 5.07 19.71 10.99
N LYS A 67 4.85 20.98 11.33
CA LYS A 67 5.91 21.99 11.33
C LYS A 67 7.07 21.57 12.23
N GLY A 68 8.29 21.56 11.70
CA GLY A 68 9.52 21.31 12.46
C GLY A 68 10.16 19.95 12.19
N ASP A 69 9.39 18.98 11.68
CA ASP A 69 9.93 17.73 11.14
C ASP A 69 10.14 17.86 9.63
N ARG A 70 11.30 17.37 9.16
CA ARG A 70 11.63 17.36 7.72
C ARG A 70 11.04 16.16 6.99
N THR A 71 10.42 15.23 7.71
CA THR A 71 9.91 13.96 7.20
C THR A 71 8.38 14.02 7.13
N PRO A 72 7.76 13.65 5.99
CA PRO A 72 6.31 13.56 5.94
C PRO A 72 5.78 12.50 6.90
N PHE A 73 4.77 12.88 7.68
CA PHE A 73 4.08 11.98 8.59
C PHE A 73 3.13 11.07 7.83
N ALA A 74 2.45 11.60 6.81
CA ALA A 74 1.70 10.83 5.84
C ALA A 74 1.89 11.45 4.46
N ASN A 75 2.20 10.61 3.48
CA ASN A 75 2.24 10.98 2.08
C ASN A 75 1.79 9.77 1.28
N HIS A 76 0.51 9.74 0.94
CA HIS A 76 -0.10 8.65 0.22
C HIS A 76 -0.69 9.16 -1.09
N GLU A 77 -0.11 8.70 -2.19
CA GLU A 77 -0.69 8.85 -3.52
C GLU A 77 -1.21 7.49 -3.96
N PHE A 78 -2.50 7.43 -4.28
CA PHE A 78 -3.05 6.30 -5.00
C PHE A 78 -3.06 6.64 -6.48
N PRO A 79 -2.43 5.81 -7.31
CA PRO A 79 -2.22 6.08 -8.72
C PRO A 79 -3.52 6.09 -9.52
N LYS A 80 -3.47 6.71 -10.69
CA LYS A 80 -4.62 6.71 -11.61
C LYS A 80 -4.84 5.31 -12.20
N LEU A 81 -6.07 5.05 -12.61
CA LEU A 81 -6.45 3.74 -13.15
C LEU A 81 -5.68 3.40 -14.44
N ALA A 82 -5.42 4.40 -15.28
CA ALA A 82 -4.65 4.21 -16.50
C ALA A 82 -3.19 3.83 -16.20
N GLU A 83 -2.59 4.43 -15.16
CA GLU A 83 -1.24 4.11 -14.71
C GLU A 83 -1.16 2.68 -14.17
N ARG A 84 -2.19 2.19 -13.45
CA ARG A 84 -2.25 0.77 -13.02
C ARG A 84 -2.25 -0.19 -14.18
N THR A 85 -2.98 0.16 -15.24
CA THR A 85 -3.00 -0.67 -16.43
C THR A 85 -1.61 -0.73 -17.05
N LEU A 86 -0.91 0.40 -17.20
CA LEU A 86 0.45 0.46 -17.75
C LEU A 86 1.47 -0.27 -16.86
N GLU A 87 1.47 -0.01 -15.56
CA GLU A 87 2.41 -0.63 -14.64
C GLU A 87 2.23 -2.15 -14.54
N SER A 88 1.03 -2.67 -14.79
CA SER A 88 0.84 -4.12 -14.89
C SER A 88 1.67 -4.74 -16.03
N PHE A 89 1.94 -4.00 -17.11
CA PHE A 89 2.85 -4.42 -18.16
C PHE A 89 4.30 -4.27 -17.73
N ASP A 90 4.67 -3.12 -17.16
CA ASP A 90 6.05 -2.85 -16.75
C ASP A 90 6.51 -3.82 -15.66
N LYS A 91 5.72 -4.03 -14.60
CA LYS A 91 6.08 -4.97 -13.53
C LYS A 91 6.29 -6.39 -14.04
N LEU A 92 5.45 -6.86 -14.95
CA LEU A 92 5.66 -8.16 -15.58
C LEU A 92 6.92 -8.17 -16.47
N SER A 93 7.21 -7.08 -17.18
CA SER A 93 8.43 -7.00 -18.02
C SER A 93 9.71 -7.07 -17.20
N TRP A 94 9.76 -6.38 -16.05
CA TRP A 94 10.88 -6.48 -15.11
C TRP A 94 10.99 -7.89 -14.49
N MET A 95 9.86 -8.50 -14.09
CA MET A 95 9.89 -9.84 -13.48
C MET A 95 10.11 -10.97 -14.49
N ILE A 96 10.05 -10.71 -15.80
CA ILE A 96 10.54 -11.62 -16.84
C ILE A 96 12.05 -11.82 -16.74
N GLU A 97 12.81 -10.87 -16.16
CA GLU A 97 14.25 -11.02 -15.93
C GLU A 97 14.56 -12.10 -14.88
N TRP A 98 13.69 -12.27 -13.89
CA TRP A 98 13.77 -13.37 -12.92
C TRP A 98 13.10 -14.62 -13.47
N LYS A 99 13.57 -15.12 -14.62
CA LYS A 99 13.09 -16.38 -15.20
C LYS A 99 13.16 -17.53 -14.19
N ASP A 100 12.50 -18.64 -14.49
CA ASP A 100 12.44 -19.79 -13.58
C ASP A 100 13.83 -20.40 -13.27
N ASP A 101 14.85 -20.07 -14.06
CA ASP A 101 16.26 -20.44 -13.88
C ASP A 101 17.14 -19.35 -13.24
N TYR A 102 16.57 -18.20 -12.84
CA TYR A 102 17.32 -17.15 -12.16
C TYR A 102 17.94 -17.66 -10.85
N ASP A 103 19.20 -17.30 -10.64
CA ASP A 103 20.04 -17.84 -9.58
C ASP A 103 20.12 -16.88 -8.38
N PHE A 104 19.33 -17.16 -7.35
CA PHE A 104 19.22 -16.32 -6.15
C PHE A 104 20.37 -16.51 -5.14
N ARG A 105 21.57 -16.93 -5.56
CA ARG A 105 22.71 -17.21 -4.66
C ARG A 105 23.20 -16.02 -3.82
N GLY A 106 22.83 -14.79 -4.19
CA GLY A 106 23.15 -13.58 -3.44
C GLY A 106 22.31 -13.37 -2.16
N THR A 107 21.25 -14.16 -1.95
CA THR A 107 20.40 -14.05 -0.76
C THR A 107 20.84 -15.01 0.35
N LYS A 108 20.39 -14.77 1.58
CA LYS A 108 20.61 -15.68 2.70
C LYS A 108 19.88 -17.02 2.54
N ASP A 109 18.72 -17.00 1.88
CA ASP A 109 17.95 -18.19 1.50
C ASP A 109 17.53 -18.10 0.01
N PRO A 110 18.29 -18.72 -0.91
CA PRO A 110 17.98 -18.72 -2.34
C PRO A 110 16.66 -19.42 -2.68
N THR A 111 16.25 -20.41 -1.88
CA THR A 111 15.00 -21.16 -2.12
C THR A 111 13.80 -20.30 -1.78
N LEU A 112 13.83 -19.64 -0.61
CA LEU A 112 12.82 -18.68 -0.21
C LEU A 112 12.75 -17.52 -1.18
N ALA A 113 13.90 -16.96 -1.58
CA ALA A 113 13.96 -15.85 -2.54
C ALA A 113 13.27 -16.19 -3.87
N LYS A 114 13.51 -17.40 -4.41
CA LYS A 114 12.82 -17.86 -5.62
C LYS A 114 11.30 -17.96 -5.43
N GLN A 115 10.84 -18.48 -4.28
CA GLN A 115 9.42 -18.54 -3.97
C GLN A 115 8.80 -17.14 -3.85
N THR A 116 9.50 -16.21 -3.20
CA THR A 116 9.11 -14.81 -3.05
C THR A 116 8.99 -14.13 -4.41
N ALA A 117 10.01 -14.25 -5.28
CA ALA A 117 9.99 -13.71 -6.64
C ALA A 117 8.76 -14.19 -7.44
N LEU A 118 8.44 -15.48 -7.36
CA LEU A 118 7.28 -16.05 -8.05
C LEU A 118 5.95 -15.51 -7.52
N LYS A 119 5.83 -15.27 -6.20
CA LYS A 119 4.65 -14.63 -5.61
C LYS A 119 4.51 -13.18 -6.07
N MET A 120 5.61 -12.43 -6.06
CA MET A 120 5.65 -11.01 -6.46
C MET A 120 5.14 -10.78 -7.89
N ARG A 121 5.25 -11.76 -8.79
CA ARG A 121 4.67 -11.71 -10.16
C ARG A 121 3.17 -11.45 -10.20
N LYS A 122 2.47 -11.65 -9.08
CA LYS A 122 1.02 -11.45 -8.92
C LYS A 122 0.70 -10.23 -8.07
N TRP A 123 1.67 -9.39 -7.76
CA TRP A 123 1.44 -8.21 -6.94
C TRP A 123 1.11 -6.99 -7.79
N MET A 124 0.02 -6.31 -7.42
CA MET A 124 -0.35 -5.03 -8.01
C MET A 124 0.09 -3.89 -7.08
N PRO A 125 1.14 -3.11 -7.43
CA PRO A 125 1.54 -1.97 -6.62
C PRO A 125 0.45 -0.91 -6.60
N PHE A 126 0.36 -0.17 -5.49
CA PHE A 126 -0.53 1.00 -5.40
C PHE A 126 0.02 2.13 -4.53
N HIS A 127 1.18 1.93 -3.89
CA HIS A 127 1.85 2.96 -3.12
C HIS A 127 3.37 2.79 -3.24
N ASP A 128 4.08 3.90 -3.43
CA ASP A 128 5.53 3.98 -3.52
C ASP A 128 6.04 4.97 -2.46
N GLU A 129 7.00 4.55 -1.64
CA GLU A 129 7.63 5.37 -0.61
C GLU A 129 8.83 6.17 -1.14
N GLY A 130 9.25 5.93 -2.39
CA GLY A 130 10.32 6.65 -3.10
C GLY A 130 11.73 6.16 -2.78
N ASN A 131 11.88 5.23 -1.84
CA ASN A 131 13.12 4.53 -1.50
C ASN A 131 13.18 3.11 -2.08
N GLY A 132 12.18 2.70 -2.86
CA GLY A 132 12.01 1.34 -3.37
C GLY A 132 11.07 0.47 -2.55
N ASP A 133 10.69 0.90 -1.34
CA ASP A 133 9.64 0.25 -0.56
C ASP A 133 8.25 0.71 -1.04
N GLY A 134 7.25 -0.12 -0.82
CA GLY A 134 5.88 0.23 -1.19
C GLY A 134 4.84 -0.75 -0.70
N PHE A 135 3.60 -0.51 -1.12
CA PHE A 135 2.47 -1.41 -0.85
C PHE A 135 1.95 -2.01 -2.13
N CYS A 136 1.68 -3.30 -2.05
CA CYS A 136 1.11 -4.10 -3.11
C CYS A 136 -0.16 -4.80 -2.65
N LEU A 137 -1.05 -5.10 -3.60
CA LEU A 137 -2.12 -6.08 -3.43
C LEU A 137 -1.65 -7.42 -3.99
N ASP A 138 -1.72 -8.48 -3.18
CA ASP A 138 -1.47 -9.84 -3.68
C ASP A 138 -2.69 -10.36 -4.43
N THR A 139 -2.65 -10.27 -5.76
CA THR A 139 -3.78 -10.64 -6.63
C THR A 139 -3.90 -12.15 -6.84
N ALA A 140 -2.99 -12.95 -6.29
CA ALA A 140 -3.12 -14.41 -6.30
C ALA A 140 -4.18 -14.92 -5.30
N ILE A 141 -4.60 -14.07 -4.36
CA ILE A 141 -5.59 -14.36 -3.33
C ILE A 141 -6.82 -13.49 -3.59
N ASP A 142 -8.03 -14.06 -3.62
CA ASP A 142 -9.25 -13.35 -3.99
C ASP A 142 -9.55 -12.11 -3.13
N SER A 143 -9.21 -12.14 -1.83
CA SER A 143 -9.38 -10.99 -0.95
C SER A 143 -8.42 -9.84 -1.25
N ALA A 144 -7.39 -10.10 -2.06
CA ALA A 144 -6.30 -9.21 -2.41
C ALA A 144 -5.71 -8.52 -1.17
N PRO A 145 -5.01 -9.27 -0.29
CA PRO A 145 -4.41 -8.69 0.89
C PRO A 145 -3.37 -7.64 0.52
N VAL A 146 -3.25 -6.62 1.36
CA VAL A 146 -2.20 -5.61 1.24
C VAL A 146 -0.94 -6.17 1.89
N VAL A 147 0.16 -6.14 1.14
CA VAL A 147 1.48 -6.59 1.57
C VAL A 147 2.51 -5.46 1.42
N PHE A 148 3.47 -5.44 2.33
CA PHE A 148 4.64 -4.58 2.25
C PHE A 148 5.64 -5.21 1.27
N ASP A 149 6.00 -4.44 0.24
CA ASP A 149 7.04 -4.76 -0.75
C ASP A 149 8.31 -4.00 -0.35
N GLN A 150 9.23 -4.68 0.34
CA GLN A 150 10.51 -4.09 0.75
C GLN A 150 11.54 -4.19 -0.37
N HIS A 151 12.39 -3.19 -0.54
CA HIS A 151 13.40 -3.18 -1.62
C HIS A 151 14.59 -4.11 -1.37
N ASP A 152 14.94 -4.38 -0.11
CA ASP A 152 16.20 -5.03 0.30
C ASP A 152 16.08 -6.56 0.53
N TRP A 153 15.01 -7.20 0.06
CA TRP A 153 14.79 -8.64 0.25
C TRP A 153 15.77 -9.53 -0.53
N PHE A 154 16.31 -9.04 -1.65
CA PHE A 154 17.14 -9.82 -2.59
C PHE A 154 18.66 -9.62 -2.40
N ASP A 155 19.16 -8.39 -2.52
CA ASP A 155 20.61 -8.11 -2.57
C ASP A 155 21.28 -8.20 -1.19
N GLY A 156 21.67 -9.43 -0.79
CA GLY A 156 22.14 -9.73 0.57
C GLY A 156 21.01 -9.89 1.61
N GLY A 157 19.76 -9.78 1.17
CA GLY A 157 18.55 -9.89 1.98
C GLY A 157 18.24 -11.32 2.44
N THR A 158 17.16 -11.46 3.21
CA THR A 158 16.70 -12.77 3.72
C THR A 158 16.11 -13.65 2.63
N GLY A 159 15.71 -13.08 1.49
CA GLY A 159 14.87 -13.73 0.48
C GLY A 159 13.37 -13.63 0.79
N GLU A 160 12.97 -13.11 1.95
CA GLU A 160 11.56 -12.93 2.34
C GLU A 160 11.08 -11.53 1.92
N ASN A 161 9.85 -11.44 1.43
CA ASN A 161 9.14 -10.19 1.18
C ASN A 161 7.63 -10.42 1.30
N GLY A 162 6.83 -9.35 1.30
CA GLY A 162 5.36 -9.47 1.27
C GLY A 162 4.74 -9.57 2.66
N HIS A 163 5.25 -8.80 3.62
CA HIS A 163 4.72 -8.81 4.98
C HIS A 163 3.28 -8.27 5.00
N LEU A 164 2.36 -8.99 5.63
CA LEU A 164 0.93 -8.63 5.63
C LEU A 164 0.70 -7.30 6.35
N LEU A 165 0.04 -6.35 5.67
CA LEU A 165 -0.43 -5.09 6.23
C LEU A 165 -1.95 -5.08 6.48
N GLY A 166 -2.72 -5.80 5.68
CA GLY A 166 -4.16 -6.00 5.84
C GLY A 166 -4.68 -7.13 4.95
N ARG A 167 -5.79 -7.79 5.31
CA ARG A 167 -6.31 -8.93 4.54
C ARG A 167 -7.14 -8.51 3.33
N SER A 168 -7.48 -7.23 3.24
CA SER A 168 -8.07 -6.54 2.10
C SER A 168 -7.64 -5.07 2.08
N LEU A 169 -7.85 -4.39 0.95
CA LEU A 169 -7.58 -2.95 0.82
C LEU A 169 -8.41 -2.13 1.83
N LEU A 170 -9.68 -2.49 2.03
CA LEU A 170 -10.55 -1.80 2.99
C LEU A 170 -10.06 -1.99 4.42
N GLU A 171 -9.75 -3.22 4.83
CA GLU A 171 -9.22 -3.47 6.18
C GLU A 171 -7.93 -2.69 6.44
N PHE A 172 -7.04 -2.64 5.44
CA PHE A 172 -5.81 -1.86 5.52
C PHE A 172 -6.10 -0.38 5.76
N TYR A 173 -6.93 0.27 4.93
CA TYR A 173 -7.25 1.69 5.13
C TYR A 173 -8.03 1.95 6.42
N THR A 174 -8.97 1.08 6.79
CA THR A 174 -9.70 1.20 8.06
C THR A 174 -8.71 1.23 9.22
N ASN A 175 -7.74 0.32 9.26
CA ASN A 175 -6.77 0.28 10.34
C ASN A 175 -5.75 1.41 10.27
N TRP A 176 -5.22 1.72 9.07
CA TRP A 176 -4.23 2.78 8.89
C TRP A 176 -4.83 4.16 9.20
N SER A 177 -6.14 4.34 8.98
CA SER A 177 -6.86 5.56 9.35
C SER A 177 -6.83 5.82 10.86
N ARG A 178 -6.74 4.78 11.70
CA ARG A 178 -6.70 4.92 13.17
C ARG A 178 -5.49 5.71 13.63
N VAL A 179 -4.41 5.66 12.86
CA VAL A 179 -3.17 6.43 13.08
C VAL A 179 -3.05 7.58 12.07
N CYS A 180 -4.16 8.06 11.52
CA CYS A 180 -4.22 9.16 10.57
C CYS A 180 -3.31 8.99 9.32
N PHE A 181 -3.18 7.75 8.85
CA PHE A 181 -2.29 7.36 7.74
C PHE A 181 -0.81 7.66 7.99
N GLN A 182 -0.38 7.69 9.26
CA GLN A 182 1.02 7.87 9.60
C GLN A 182 1.90 6.74 9.09
N PHE A 183 3.07 7.07 8.56
CA PHE A 183 4.19 6.13 8.48
C PHE A 183 4.80 5.91 9.87
N PRO A 184 5.46 4.76 10.11
CA PRO A 184 6.30 4.59 11.29
C PRO A 184 7.37 5.68 11.39
N GLN A 185 7.72 6.12 12.59
CA GLN A 185 8.77 7.12 12.83
C GLN A 185 10.13 6.74 12.25
N SER A 186 10.47 5.45 12.34
CA SER A 186 11.66 4.86 11.76
C SER A 186 11.66 4.85 10.23
N LEU A 187 10.51 5.11 9.60
CA LEU A 187 10.24 4.86 8.18
C LEU A 187 10.48 3.40 7.78
N TRP A 188 10.39 2.50 8.76
CA TRP A 188 10.65 1.08 8.56
C TRP A 188 9.43 0.27 9.00
N TRP A 189 8.57 -0.11 8.06
CA TRP A 189 7.35 -0.87 8.34
C TRP A 189 7.56 -2.15 9.15
N PRO A 190 8.63 -2.92 8.96
CA PRO A 190 8.90 -4.08 9.81
C PRO A 190 9.05 -3.75 11.30
N SER A 191 9.36 -2.50 11.69
CA SER A 191 9.37 -2.09 13.11
C SER A 191 7.98 -2.12 13.78
N VAL A 192 6.91 -2.03 13.00
CA VAL A 192 5.52 -2.03 13.48
C VAL A 192 4.78 -3.33 13.18
N LEU A 193 5.45 -4.36 12.68
CA LEU A 193 4.83 -5.67 12.49
C LEU A 193 4.71 -6.43 13.81
N ARG A 194 3.64 -7.21 13.96
CA ARG A 194 3.41 -8.03 15.15
C ARG A 194 4.50 -9.11 15.26
N LYS A 195 5.11 -9.21 16.45
CA LYS A 195 6.13 -10.24 16.72
C LYS A 195 5.58 -11.67 16.78
N SER A 196 4.31 -11.83 17.15
CA SER A 196 3.67 -13.12 17.42
C SER A 196 2.57 -13.48 16.41
N GLY A 197 2.58 -12.88 15.22
CA GLY A 197 1.60 -13.18 14.19
C GLY A 197 1.65 -12.22 13.01
N PRO A 198 0.79 -12.40 12.01
CA PRO A 198 0.74 -11.52 10.85
C PRO A 198 0.08 -10.18 11.19
N GLY A 199 0.40 -9.15 10.40
CA GLY A 199 -0.23 -7.84 10.47
C GLY A 199 0.56 -6.81 11.27
N VAL A 200 0.07 -5.57 11.20
CA VAL A 200 0.64 -4.40 11.86
C VAL A 200 0.13 -4.28 13.30
N ASP A 201 1.00 -3.88 14.20
CA ASP A 201 0.67 -3.36 15.52
C ASP A 201 0.36 -1.86 15.44
N TRP A 202 -0.89 -1.54 15.11
CA TRP A 202 -1.38 -0.16 15.00
C TRP A 202 -1.33 0.63 16.32
N ASN A 203 -1.06 -0.03 17.46
CA ASN A 203 -0.87 0.60 18.76
C ASN A 203 0.61 0.87 19.07
N SER A 204 1.52 0.57 18.14
CA SER A 204 2.95 0.86 18.31
C SER A 204 3.20 2.34 18.60
N THR A 205 4.21 2.59 19.43
CA THR A 205 4.73 3.93 19.76
C THR A 205 5.42 4.60 18.56
N GLU A 206 5.68 3.86 17.49
CA GLU A 206 6.16 4.40 16.21
C GLU A 206 5.13 5.36 15.58
N PHE A 207 3.83 5.23 15.89
CA PHE A 207 2.80 6.18 15.44
C PHE A 207 2.52 7.25 16.50
N ARG A 208 2.68 8.53 16.15
CA ARG A 208 2.70 9.65 17.10
C ARG A 208 1.30 10.10 17.52
N GLU A 209 1.19 10.49 18.78
CA GLU A 209 0.11 11.32 19.30
C GLU A 209 0.29 12.80 18.89
N PRO A 210 -0.79 13.59 18.76
CA PRO A 210 -2.21 13.25 18.94
C PRO A 210 -2.89 12.76 17.65
N PHE A 211 -2.12 12.29 16.66
CA PHE A 211 -2.61 11.96 15.32
C PHE A 211 -3.22 10.56 15.26
N ARG A 212 -4.27 10.37 16.04
CA ARG A 212 -5.10 9.17 16.01
C ARG A 212 -6.56 9.54 15.90
N LEU A 213 -7.34 8.67 15.26
CA LEU A 213 -8.79 8.75 15.37
C LEU A 213 -9.20 8.25 16.77
N PRO A 214 -10.17 8.93 17.44
CA PRO A 214 -10.73 8.43 18.67
C PRO A 214 -11.35 7.04 18.45
N GLU A 215 -11.26 6.16 19.45
CA GLU A 215 -11.92 4.86 19.42
C GLU A 215 -13.44 5.08 19.57
N GLY A 216 -14.22 4.78 18.53
CA GLY A 216 -15.66 5.09 18.42
C GLY A 216 -15.90 6.43 17.71
N ASP A 217 -16.83 6.59 16.78
CA ASP A 217 -18.15 5.97 16.66
C ASP A 217 -18.30 5.18 15.35
N SER A 218 -18.83 3.96 15.46
CA SER A 218 -19.38 3.15 14.37
C SER A 218 -20.84 2.86 14.68
#